data_AF-A0A6P1JLK1-F1
#
_entry.id   AF-A0A6P1JLK1-F1
#
_cell.length_a   1.000
_cell.length_b   1.000
_cell.length_c   1.000
_cell.angle_alpha   90.00
_cell.angle_beta   90.00
_cell.angle_gamma   90.00
#
_symmetry.space_group_name_H-M   'P 1'
#
loop_
_entity.id
_entity.type
_entity.pdbx_description
1 polymer ?
#
loop_
_entity_poly.entity_id
_entity_poly.type
_entity_poly.pdbx_seq_one_letter_code
_entity_poly.pdbx_strand_id
1 'polypeptide(L)'
;MPENSISRRNLAKTAAWSVPVVAVAIATPAAAASNATVDIVVSRTCRTLTVGNAVPRFTVSAVTGNIPAGTTFTLTSPRLANVGVSATGANVGVLVNNTITFTIVTATPSAIIDITGVLGVFAVAEFRLSLASVPAGYTETNTGNNTAAANLTGVSAFPLTGFLGVCLPI
;
A
#
# COMPACT_ATOMS: atom_id res chain seq x y z
N MET A 1 21.79 68.09 24.63
CA MET A 1 21.56 66.64 24.57
C MET A 1 21.13 66.33 23.14
N PRO A 2 21.96 65.74 22.25
CA PRO A 2 21.47 65.38 20.93
C PRO A 2 20.58 64.15 21.08
N GLU A 3 19.32 64.33 20.71
CA GLU A 3 18.27 63.32 20.75
C GLU A 3 18.63 62.27 19.69
N ASN A 4 18.95 61.06 20.13
CA ASN A 4 19.30 59.95 19.23
C ASN A 4 18.00 59.42 18.59
N SER A 5 17.38 60.21 17.72
CA SER A 5 16.12 59.87 17.07
C SER A 5 16.40 58.86 15.95
N ILE A 6 16.38 57.58 16.28
CA ILE A 6 16.25 56.53 15.26
C ILE A 6 14.99 56.85 14.46
N SER A 7 15.18 57.24 13.19
CA SER A 7 14.06 57.55 12.31
C SER A 7 13.16 56.32 12.22
N ARG A 8 11.85 56.51 12.48
CA ARG A 8 10.84 55.44 12.34
C ARG A 8 10.91 54.74 10.98
N ARG A 9 11.40 55.44 9.95
CA ARG A 9 11.64 54.90 8.60
C ARG A 9 12.76 53.84 8.58
N ASN A 10 13.82 53.99 9.38
CA ASN A 10 14.90 53.00 9.47
C ASN A 10 14.43 51.72 10.18
N LEU A 11 13.63 51.85 11.24
CA LEU A 11 13.00 50.71 11.92
C LEU A 11 12.06 49.93 10.98
N ALA A 12 11.23 50.63 10.20
CA ALA A 12 10.36 50.00 9.22
C ALA A 12 11.16 49.30 8.11
N LYS A 13 12.29 49.90 7.67
CA LYS A 13 13.16 49.30 6.65
C LYS A 13 13.79 48.00 7.13
N THR A 14 14.29 47.94 8.36
CA THR A 14 14.88 46.71 8.91
C THR A 14 13.84 45.62 9.15
N ALA A 15 12.65 45.99 9.65
CA ALA A 15 11.56 45.04 9.82
C ALA A 15 11.11 44.42 8.50
N ALA A 16 11.07 45.21 7.41
CA ALA A 16 10.68 44.74 6.08
C ALA A 16 11.58 43.62 5.53
N TRP A 17 12.85 43.56 5.94
CA TRP A 17 13.78 42.49 5.53
C TRP A 17 13.72 41.25 6.43
N SER A 18 13.22 41.37 7.66
CA SER A 18 13.09 40.23 8.59
C SER A 18 11.83 39.40 8.35
N VAL A 19 10.73 40.03 7.91
CA VAL A 19 9.44 39.32 7.70
C VAL A 19 9.55 38.18 6.68
N PRO A 20 10.19 38.32 5.50
CA PRO A 20 10.32 37.22 4.55
C PRO A 20 11.12 36.04 5.10
N VAL A 21 12.18 36.32 5.87
CA VAL A 21 13.03 35.27 6.46
C VAL A 21 12.27 34.48 7.50
N VAL A 22 11.52 35.15 8.38
CA VAL A 22 10.66 34.48 9.37
C VAL A 22 9.55 33.72 8.67
N ALA A 23 8.92 34.29 7.63
CA ALA A 23 7.88 33.62 6.86
C ALA A 23 8.39 32.34 6.17
N VAL A 24 9.57 32.36 5.57
CA VAL A 24 10.20 31.16 5.00
C VAL A 24 10.56 30.17 6.12
N ALA A 25 11.14 30.64 7.23
CA ALA A 25 11.52 29.78 8.35
C ALA A 25 10.33 29.04 8.99
N ILE A 26 9.13 29.63 9.00
CA ILE A 26 7.91 28.95 9.49
C ILE A 26 7.18 28.15 8.41
N ALA A 27 7.26 28.58 7.14
CA ALA A 27 6.59 27.89 6.04
C ALA A 27 7.30 26.59 5.65
N THR A 28 8.64 26.55 5.74
CA THR A 28 9.42 25.38 5.31
C THR A 28 9.12 24.14 6.18
N PRO A 29 9.10 24.21 7.53
CA PRO A 29 8.70 23.10 8.38
C PRO A 29 7.23 22.71 8.20
N ALA A 30 6.33 23.70 8.02
CA ALA A 30 4.91 23.45 7.82
C ALA A 30 4.61 22.71 6.50
N ALA A 31 5.31 23.05 5.42
CA ALA A 31 5.22 22.36 4.14
C ALA A 31 5.90 20.97 4.18
N ALA A 32 7.00 20.81 4.92
CA ALA A 32 7.63 19.51 5.14
C ALA A 32 6.76 18.56 5.98
N ALA A 33 5.91 19.11 6.86
CA ALA A 33 4.98 18.36 7.67
C ALA A 33 3.64 18.06 6.98
N SER A 34 3.36 18.62 5.79
CA SER A 34 2.12 18.30 5.09
C SER A 34 2.25 16.95 4.39
N ASN A 35 1.63 15.92 4.95
CA ASN A 35 1.52 14.62 4.30
C ASN A 35 0.49 14.68 3.17
N ALA A 36 0.84 14.13 2.02
CA ALA A 36 -0.12 13.85 0.96
C ALA A 36 -1.06 12.71 1.40
N THR A 37 -2.35 12.85 1.15
CA THR A 37 -3.33 11.81 1.48
C THR A 37 -3.49 10.82 0.33
N VAL A 38 -3.54 9.54 0.65
CA VAL A 38 -3.90 8.46 -0.28
C VAL A 38 -5.02 7.62 0.33
N ASP A 39 -5.98 7.20 -0.48
CA ASP A 39 -7.00 6.24 -0.09
C ASP A 39 -6.76 4.97 -0.90
N ILE A 40 -6.44 3.88 -0.21
CA ILE A 40 -6.07 2.60 -0.81
C ILE A 40 -7.19 1.60 -0.52
N VAL A 41 -7.67 0.95 -1.57
CA VAL A 41 -8.66 -0.11 -1.47
C VAL A 41 -8.02 -1.41 -1.88
N VAL A 42 -8.09 -2.38 -0.97
CA VAL A 42 -7.75 -3.77 -1.24
C VAL A 42 -9.05 -4.53 -1.48
N SER A 43 -9.20 -5.07 -2.68
CA SER A 43 -10.36 -5.87 -3.07
C SER A 43 -9.93 -7.29 -3.38
N ARG A 44 -10.85 -8.24 -3.18
CA ARG A 44 -10.67 -9.63 -3.54
C ARG A 44 -11.61 -10.01 -4.68
N THR A 45 -11.12 -10.86 -5.56
CA THR A 45 -11.91 -11.53 -6.58
C THR A 45 -11.50 -12.99 -6.62
N CYS A 46 -12.42 -13.87 -6.97
CA CYS A 46 -12.10 -15.27 -7.22
C CYS A 46 -11.92 -15.44 -8.73
N ARG A 47 -10.67 -15.64 -9.17
CA ARG A 47 -10.35 -15.84 -10.57
C ARG A 47 -10.67 -17.28 -10.96
N THR A 48 -11.69 -17.46 -11.78
CA THR A 48 -12.04 -18.76 -12.36
C THR A 48 -10.93 -19.23 -13.30
N LEU A 49 -10.42 -20.43 -13.05
CA LEU A 49 -9.43 -21.11 -13.91
C LEU A 49 -10.14 -22.01 -14.92
N THR A 50 -11.08 -22.82 -14.43
CA THR A 50 -11.96 -23.70 -15.21
C THR A 50 -13.32 -23.80 -14.50
N VAL A 51 -14.31 -24.46 -15.11
CA VAL A 51 -15.65 -24.59 -14.53
C VAL A 51 -15.57 -25.25 -13.14
N GLY A 52 -15.98 -24.52 -12.11
CA GLY A 52 -15.94 -24.97 -10.71
C GLY A 52 -14.60 -24.76 -9.99
N ASN A 53 -13.57 -24.24 -10.67
CA ASN A 53 -12.24 -24.04 -10.11
C ASN A 53 -11.86 -22.58 -10.06
N ALA A 54 -11.65 -22.03 -8.87
CA ALA A 54 -11.29 -20.63 -8.68
C ALA A 54 -10.23 -20.43 -7.60
N VAL A 55 -9.33 -19.48 -7.84
CA VAL A 55 -8.29 -19.08 -6.89
C VAL A 55 -8.39 -17.60 -6.53
N PRO A 56 -7.96 -17.19 -5.33
CA PRO A 56 -7.90 -15.80 -4.94
C PRO A 56 -7.04 -14.96 -5.88
N ARG A 57 -7.59 -13.80 -6.25
CA ARG A 57 -6.90 -12.66 -6.85
C ARG A 57 -7.18 -11.44 -5.98
N PHE A 58 -6.13 -10.77 -5.54
CA PHE A 58 -6.24 -9.52 -4.81
C PHE A 58 -5.89 -8.36 -5.74
N THR A 59 -6.73 -7.34 -5.75
CA THR A 59 -6.52 -6.12 -6.51
C THR A 59 -6.40 -4.98 -5.52
N VAL A 60 -5.26 -4.31 -5.55
CA VAL A 60 -5.00 -3.08 -4.80
C VAL A 60 -5.21 -1.92 -5.75
N SER A 61 -6.00 -0.92 -5.36
CA SER A 61 -6.28 0.27 -6.15
C SER A 61 -6.30 1.51 -5.29
N ALA A 62 -5.78 2.62 -5.80
CA ALA A 62 -6.03 3.93 -5.20
C ALA A 62 -7.43 4.42 -5.60
N VAL A 63 -8.20 4.98 -4.66
CA VAL A 63 -9.51 5.60 -4.96
C VAL A 63 -9.32 6.83 -5.84
N THR A 64 -8.27 7.60 -5.58
CA THR A 64 -7.88 8.77 -6.37
C THR A 64 -6.37 8.81 -6.54
N GLY A 65 -5.90 9.17 -7.74
CA GLY A 65 -4.48 9.30 -8.04
C GLY A 65 -3.76 7.95 -8.15
N ASN A 66 -2.52 7.89 -7.67
CA ASN A 66 -1.67 6.70 -7.74
C ASN A 66 -1.28 6.25 -6.33
N ILE A 67 -1.11 4.94 -6.16
CA ILE A 67 -0.44 4.34 -5.02
C ILE A 67 1.04 4.73 -5.09
N PRO A 68 1.61 5.37 -4.06
CA PRO A 68 3.01 5.79 -4.07
C PRO A 68 3.98 4.61 -4.17
N ALA A 69 5.10 4.81 -4.86
CA ALA A 69 6.21 3.86 -4.84
C ALA A 69 6.78 3.72 -3.42
N GLY A 70 7.12 2.49 -3.01
CA GLY A 70 7.54 2.14 -1.66
C GLY A 70 6.40 1.76 -0.72
N THR A 71 5.14 1.85 -1.15
CA THR A 71 4.00 1.30 -0.40
C THR A 71 4.15 -0.21 -0.28
N THR A 72 3.96 -0.75 0.93
CA THR A 72 4.12 -2.19 1.18
C THR A 72 2.82 -2.83 1.63
N PHE A 73 2.59 -4.05 1.14
CA PHE A 73 1.48 -4.91 1.52
C PHE A 73 2.00 -6.24 2.04
N THR A 74 1.28 -6.88 2.93
CA THR A 74 1.61 -8.21 3.46
C THR A 74 0.49 -9.16 3.15
N LEU A 75 0.80 -10.25 2.45
CA LEU A 75 -0.07 -11.41 2.35
C LEU A 75 0.32 -12.36 3.48
N THR A 76 -0.66 -12.77 4.29
CA THR A 76 -0.48 -13.70 5.41
C THR A 76 -1.37 -14.92 5.20
N SER A 77 -0.80 -16.11 5.36
CA SER A 77 -1.56 -17.37 5.42
C SER A 77 -0.70 -18.48 6.03
N PRO A 78 -1.26 -19.38 6.87
CA PRO A 78 -0.54 -20.56 7.33
C PRO A 78 -0.12 -21.52 6.19
N ARG A 79 -0.66 -21.32 4.97
CA ARG A 79 -0.37 -22.17 3.80
C ARG A 79 0.39 -21.43 2.69
N LEU A 80 1.05 -20.29 2.98
CA LEU A 80 1.81 -19.55 1.95
C LEU A 80 2.95 -20.36 1.33
N ALA A 81 3.61 -21.23 2.10
CA ALA A 81 4.67 -22.11 1.57
C ALA A 81 4.17 -23.07 0.49
N ASN A 82 2.86 -23.31 0.45
CA ASN A 82 2.21 -24.25 -0.45
C ASN A 82 1.57 -23.56 -1.66
N VAL A 83 1.78 -22.26 -1.87
CA VAL A 83 1.22 -21.53 -3.01
C VAL A 83 2.29 -20.77 -3.78
N GLY A 84 2.14 -20.74 -5.10
CA GLY A 84 2.83 -19.79 -5.96
C GLY A 84 2.08 -18.48 -5.95
N VAL A 85 2.81 -17.36 -5.86
CA VAL A 85 2.25 -16.02 -5.97
C VAL A 85 2.97 -15.24 -7.06
N SER A 86 2.24 -14.37 -7.75
CA SER A 86 2.79 -13.38 -8.68
C SER A 86 2.18 -12.02 -8.39
N ALA A 87 2.90 -10.96 -8.73
CA ALA A 87 2.36 -9.61 -8.66
C ALA A 87 2.62 -8.83 -9.96
N THR A 88 1.68 -7.96 -10.30
CA THR A 88 1.77 -6.97 -11.37
C THR A 88 1.71 -5.59 -10.74
N GLY A 89 2.70 -4.73 -11.00
CA GLY A 89 2.82 -3.41 -10.36
C GLY A 89 3.46 -3.42 -8.97
N ALA A 90 3.87 -4.58 -8.47
CA ALA A 90 4.60 -4.74 -7.22
C ALA A 90 5.70 -5.80 -7.36
N ASN A 91 6.78 -5.66 -6.60
CA ASN A 91 7.76 -6.73 -6.40
C ASN A 91 7.25 -7.70 -5.34
N VAL A 92 7.44 -8.99 -5.60
CA VAL A 92 7.15 -10.07 -4.65
C VAL A 92 8.37 -10.28 -3.76
N GLY A 93 8.18 -10.19 -2.45
CA GLY A 93 9.21 -10.45 -1.46
C GLY A 93 9.38 -11.94 -1.16
N VAL A 94 10.26 -12.23 -0.20
CA VAL A 94 10.51 -13.60 0.27
C VAL A 94 9.49 -13.98 1.33
N LEU A 95 9.11 -15.26 1.37
CA LEU A 95 8.30 -15.82 2.44
C LEU A 95 9.08 -15.82 3.77
N VAL A 96 8.57 -15.12 4.77
CA VAL A 96 9.11 -15.08 6.13
C VAL A 96 7.96 -15.30 7.10
N ASN A 97 8.04 -16.31 7.98
CA ASN A 97 7.03 -16.57 9.02
C ASN A 97 5.58 -16.49 8.50
N ASN A 98 5.26 -17.24 7.44
CA ASN A 98 3.91 -17.29 6.84
C ASN A 98 3.41 -15.96 6.26
N THR A 99 4.34 -15.05 5.94
CA THR A 99 4.07 -13.73 5.38
C THR A 99 4.93 -13.49 4.14
N ILE A 100 4.32 -12.96 3.08
CA ILE A 100 5.04 -12.43 1.90
C ILE A 100 4.76 -10.93 1.82
N THR A 101 5.81 -10.14 1.71
CA THR A 101 5.69 -8.68 1.52
C THR A 101 5.71 -8.33 0.05
N PHE A 102 4.80 -7.46 -0.38
CA PHE A 102 4.75 -6.90 -1.72
C PHE A 102 5.09 -5.43 -1.66
N THR A 103 5.98 -4.96 -2.53
CA THR A 103 6.40 -3.54 -2.55
C THR A 103 6.08 -2.92 -3.89
N ILE A 104 5.32 -1.83 -3.89
CA ILE A 104 5.04 -1.04 -5.10
C ILE A 104 6.33 -0.38 -5.56
N VAL A 105 6.80 -0.68 -6.78
CA VAL A 105 8.11 -0.23 -7.26
C VAL A 105 8.01 1.13 -7.94
N THR A 106 6.94 1.33 -8.69
CA THR A 106 6.64 2.55 -9.42
C THR A 106 5.24 3.00 -9.02
N ALA A 107 4.98 4.31 -9.00
CA ALA A 107 3.68 4.80 -8.58
C ALA A 107 2.60 4.38 -9.60
N THR A 108 1.66 3.55 -9.19
CA THR A 108 0.62 2.98 -10.08
C THR A 108 -0.78 3.21 -9.53
N PRO A 109 -1.80 3.35 -10.40
CA PRO A 109 -3.19 3.46 -9.93
C PRO A 109 -3.69 2.13 -9.35
N SER A 110 -3.14 1.01 -9.80
CA SER A 110 -3.49 -0.32 -9.33
C SER A 110 -2.31 -1.29 -9.36
N ALA A 111 -2.41 -2.34 -8.55
CA ALA A 111 -1.53 -3.49 -8.53
C ALA A 111 -2.36 -4.77 -8.32
N ILE A 112 -1.91 -5.88 -8.89
CA ILE A 112 -2.60 -7.17 -8.81
C ILE A 112 -1.68 -8.16 -8.14
N ILE A 113 -2.20 -8.95 -7.19
CA ILE A 113 -1.53 -10.07 -6.55
C ILE A 113 -2.36 -11.32 -6.81
N ASP A 114 -1.73 -12.29 -7.48
CA ASP A 114 -2.37 -13.49 -7.97
C ASP A 114 -1.75 -14.73 -7.33
N ILE A 115 -2.60 -15.71 -7.01
CA ILE A 115 -2.14 -17.07 -6.74
C ILE A 115 -1.95 -17.79 -8.09
N THR A 116 -0.71 -18.23 -8.34
CA THR A 116 -0.26 -18.87 -9.59
C THR A 116 0.05 -20.36 -9.46
N GLY A 117 -0.06 -20.89 -8.24
CA GLY A 117 0.22 -22.28 -7.95
C GLY A 117 -0.37 -22.66 -6.60
N VAL A 118 -0.79 -23.91 -6.46
CA VAL A 118 -1.28 -24.49 -5.21
C VAL A 118 -0.68 -25.89 -5.11
N LEU A 119 -0.12 -26.26 -3.96
CA LEU A 119 0.53 -27.55 -3.71
C LEU A 119 -0.04 -28.21 -2.45
N GLY A 120 -0.73 -29.33 -2.64
CA GLY A 120 -1.35 -30.12 -1.57
C GLY A 120 -2.85 -29.85 -1.40
N VAL A 121 -3.34 -30.14 -0.19
CA VAL A 121 -4.75 -30.09 0.18
C VAL A 121 -5.02 -28.89 1.10
N PHE A 122 -6.05 -28.15 0.76
CA PHE A 122 -6.49 -26.94 1.45
C PHE A 122 -7.90 -27.19 1.96
N ALA A 123 -8.04 -27.28 3.28
CA ALA A 123 -9.33 -27.31 3.95
C ALA A 123 -9.55 -25.94 4.59
N VAL A 124 -10.17 -25.01 3.86
CA VAL A 124 -10.45 -23.64 4.30
C VAL A 124 -9.19 -22.91 4.78
N ALA A 125 -8.25 -22.68 3.88
CA ALA A 125 -7.08 -21.84 4.19
C ALA A 125 -7.39 -20.38 3.90
N GLU A 126 -7.29 -19.53 4.93
CA GLU A 126 -7.41 -18.09 4.78
C GLU A 126 -6.13 -17.48 4.20
N PHE A 127 -6.31 -16.64 3.19
CA PHE A 127 -5.29 -15.75 2.65
C PHE A 127 -5.75 -14.32 2.86
N ARG A 128 -4.98 -13.55 3.62
CA ARG A 128 -5.31 -12.16 3.96
C ARG A 128 -4.23 -11.23 3.44
N LEU A 129 -4.62 -10.28 2.61
CA LEU A 129 -3.76 -9.21 2.13
C LEU A 129 -4.10 -7.92 2.89
N SER A 130 -3.11 -7.30 3.51
CA SER A 130 -3.26 -6.04 4.24
C SER A 130 -2.19 -5.03 3.87
N LEU A 131 -2.53 -3.74 3.92
CA LEU A 131 -1.54 -2.67 3.87
C LEU A 131 -0.62 -2.77 5.10
N ALA A 132 0.69 -2.76 4.88
CA ALA A 132 1.69 -2.79 5.95
C ALA A 132 2.27 -1.39 6.22
N SER A 133 2.59 -0.64 5.18
CA SER A 133 3.03 0.75 5.32
C SER A 133 2.86 1.56 4.04
N VAL A 134 2.72 2.88 4.21
CA VAL A 134 2.88 3.88 3.14
C VAL A 134 4.22 4.60 3.31
N PRO A 135 4.82 5.14 2.23
CA PRO A 135 6.07 5.89 2.31
C PRO A 135 5.95 7.15 3.18
N ALA A 136 7.11 7.64 3.65
CA ALA A 136 7.18 8.92 4.34
C ALA A 136 6.63 10.05 3.46
N GLY A 137 5.91 10.99 4.09
CA GLY A 137 5.22 12.08 3.38
C GLY A 137 3.84 11.69 2.83
N TYR A 138 3.39 10.45 3.01
CA TYR A 138 2.03 10.02 2.72
C TYR A 138 1.28 9.59 3.99
N THR A 139 -0.03 9.76 3.98
CA THR A 139 -0.95 9.26 5.01
C THR A 139 -2.12 8.58 4.35
N GLU A 140 -2.44 7.38 4.84
CA GLU A 140 -3.61 6.64 4.38
C GLU A 140 -4.85 7.12 5.14
N THR A 141 -5.94 7.43 4.43
CA THR A 141 -7.11 8.10 5.02
C THR A 141 -8.27 7.16 5.39
N ASN A 142 -8.32 5.95 4.84
CA ASN A 142 -9.41 4.99 5.00
C ASN A 142 -8.91 3.58 5.32
N THR A 143 -8.45 3.41 6.56
CA THR A 143 -7.86 2.15 7.01
C THR A 143 -8.79 0.95 6.95
N GLY A 144 -10.11 1.16 6.91
CA GLY A 144 -11.11 0.11 6.77
C GLY A 144 -11.05 -0.63 5.43
N ASN A 145 -10.53 0.00 4.39
CA ASN A 145 -10.46 -0.56 3.03
C ASN A 145 -9.10 -1.23 2.73
N ASN A 146 -8.14 -1.14 3.65
CA ASN A 146 -6.77 -1.59 3.45
C ASN A 146 -6.57 -3.09 3.56
N THR A 147 -7.64 -3.88 3.69
CA THR A 147 -7.54 -5.32 3.92
C THR A 147 -8.61 -6.09 3.17
N ALA A 148 -8.22 -7.18 2.52
CA ALA A 148 -9.14 -8.19 2.02
C ALA A 148 -8.63 -9.59 2.35
N ALA A 149 -9.55 -10.53 2.55
CA ALA A 149 -9.21 -11.91 2.83
C ALA A 149 -10.06 -12.87 2.00
N ALA A 150 -9.51 -14.00 1.58
CA ALA A 150 -10.22 -15.02 0.81
C ALA A 150 -9.87 -16.41 1.34
N ASN A 151 -10.86 -17.29 1.41
CA ASN A 151 -10.66 -18.68 1.77
C ASN A 151 -10.46 -19.53 0.52
N LEU A 152 -9.46 -20.40 0.56
CA LEU A 152 -9.22 -21.39 -0.48
C LEU A 152 -9.51 -22.79 0.07
N THR A 153 -10.37 -23.53 -0.62
CA THR A 153 -10.61 -24.95 -0.34
C THR A 153 -10.40 -25.73 -1.61
N GLY A 154 -9.61 -26.79 -1.56
CA GLY A 154 -9.33 -27.57 -2.75
C GLY A 154 -8.16 -28.53 -2.61
N VAL A 155 -7.91 -29.24 -3.69
CA VAL A 155 -6.80 -30.18 -3.84
C VAL A 155 -6.04 -29.81 -5.11
N SER A 156 -4.74 -30.08 -5.10
CA SER A 156 -3.87 -29.69 -6.20
C SER A 156 -2.79 -30.72 -6.49
N ALA A 157 -2.46 -30.82 -7.77
CA ALA A 157 -1.17 -31.26 -8.27
C ALA A 157 -0.56 -30.06 -9.02
N PHE A 158 0.60 -29.56 -8.56
CA PHE A 158 1.26 -28.39 -9.15
C PHE A 158 1.73 -28.69 -10.59
N PRO A 159 1.62 -27.75 -11.58
CA PRO A 159 1.11 -26.37 -11.53
C PRO A 159 -0.43 -26.23 -11.57
N LEU A 160 -0.98 -24.99 -11.57
CA LEU A 160 -2.44 -24.70 -11.49
C LEU A 160 -3.35 -25.47 -12.46
N THR A 161 -2.81 -26.06 -13.53
CA THR A 161 -3.52 -26.91 -14.48
C THR A 161 -4.22 -28.11 -13.82
N GLY A 162 -3.79 -28.53 -12.62
CA GLY A 162 -4.41 -29.60 -11.84
C GLY A 162 -5.17 -29.16 -10.59
N PHE A 163 -5.47 -27.86 -10.42
CA PHE A 163 -6.19 -27.39 -9.24
C PHE A 163 -7.68 -27.69 -9.33
N LEU A 164 -8.20 -28.40 -8.33
CA LEU A 164 -9.63 -28.61 -8.11
C LEU A 164 -10.05 -27.96 -6.79
N GLY A 165 -10.79 -26.85 -6.86
CA GLY A 165 -11.15 -26.14 -5.64
C GLY A 165 -11.87 -24.82 -5.83
N VAL A 166 -12.45 -24.34 -4.73
CA VAL A 166 -13.25 -23.13 -4.69
C VAL A 166 -12.56 -22.04 -3.87
N CYS A 167 -12.71 -20.82 -4.36
CA CYS A 167 -12.39 -19.60 -3.66
C CYS A 167 -13.68 -19.06 -3.05
N LEU A 168 -13.68 -18.83 -1.74
CA LEU A 168 -14.83 -18.38 -0.97
C LEU A 168 -14.55 -16.99 -0.37
N PRO A 169 -15.50 -16.05 -0.44
CA PRO A 169 -15.43 -14.81 0.31
C PRO A 169 -15.49 -15.08 1.82
N ILE A 170 -14.85 -14.23 2.60
CA ILE A 170 -14.92 -14.16 4.07
C ILE A 170 -15.80 -12.99 4.49
#